data_AF-A0A257LF52-F1
#
_entry.id   AF-A0A257LF52-F1
#
_cell.length_a   1.000
_cell.length_b   1.000
_cell.length_c   1.000
_cell.angle_alpha   90.00
_cell.angle_beta   90.00
_cell.angle_gamma   90.00
#
_symmetry.space_group_name_H-M   'P 1'
#
loop_
_entity.id
_entity.type
_entity.pdbx_description
1 polymer ?
#
loop_
_entity_poly.entity_id
_entity_poly.type
_entity_poly.pdbx_seq_one_letter_code
_entity_poly.pdbx_strand_id
1 'polypeptide(L)'
;MFSIEYILNSFHEWLGTLLNQTLVMLVEMALVAIFAIALFAALGLVLVYLERKVSALIQLRKGPNRVGPFGIFQTTADTLKLIVKESFMPDKVDGFLYKMAPYVVMITAMLLLAPLPFAKGVVIWDINIGVFFISAVSSLSVIGILMAGWASNNKYSLLGAMRSGAQIVSYELSAGMAVLSIVVLTGSLNLNDIIASQQTGWWIFKGHIPAVIAFVIYIIAVTAETNRAPFDLAEAESELTGGFHTEYAGMRFALFFLAEYINIFIVCAIGAVLFFGGWMPFHIGNWEAFNHVMDFIPSSIWFFGKTFGLILLIMWFRWTFPRLRIDQLLNLEWKYLLPISMFNLLVMTLIAIKGWHF
;
A
#
# COMPACT_ATOMS: atom_id res chain seq x y z
N MET A 1 12.50 -2.50 27.35
CA MET A 1 11.38 -2.19 26.43
C MET A 1 11.19 -3.41 25.54
N PHE A 2 9.95 -3.84 25.28
CA PHE A 2 9.67 -4.92 24.33
C PHE A 2 10.02 -4.46 22.90
N SER A 3 11.30 -4.52 22.52
CA SER A 3 11.72 -4.30 21.14
C SER A 3 11.71 -5.63 20.40
N ILE A 4 11.01 -5.69 19.27
CA ILE A 4 10.96 -6.87 18.42
C ILE A 4 12.38 -7.22 17.92
N GLU A 5 13.22 -6.21 17.70
CA GLU A 5 14.65 -6.35 17.39
C GLU A 5 15.40 -7.25 18.40
N TYR A 6 15.16 -7.07 19.71
CA TYR A 6 15.81 -7.89 20.72
C TYR A 6 15.38 -9.36 20.64
N ILE A 7 14.09 -9.59 20.34
CA ILE A 7 13.55 -10.95 20.16
C ILE A 7 14.16 -11.61 18.92
N LEU A 8 14.28 -10.88 17.81
CA LEU A 8 14.89 -11.39 16.58
C LEU A 8 16.38 -11.72 16.77
N ASN A 9 17.14 -10.83 17.42
CA ASN A 9 18.56 -11.08 17.71
C ASN A 9 18.76 -12.26 18.66
N SER A 10 17.93 -12.37 19.70
CA SER A 10 17.96 -13.51 20.63
C SER A 10 17.62 -14.83 19.91
N PHE A 11 16.70 -14.79 18.94
CA PHE A 11 16.33 -15.95 18.13
C PHE A 11 17.45 -16.36 17.16
N HIS A 12 18.11 -15.38 16.52
CA HIS A 12 19.28 -15.60 15.68
C HIS A 12 20.42 -16.27 16.46
N GLU A 13 20.74 -15.73 17.64
CA GLU A 13 21.77 -16.30 18.52
C GLU A 13 21.42 -17.73 18.95
N TRP A 14 20.16 -17.98 19.30
CA TRP A 14 19.68 -19.33 19.65
C TRP A 14 19.82 -20.31 18.48
N LEU A 15 19.41 -19.93 17.26
CA LEU A 15 19.60 -20.76 16.07
C LEU A 15 21.08 -20.99 15.76
N GLY A 16 21.93 -19.98 15.96
CA GLY A 16 23.38 -20.06 15.82
C GLY A 16 24.04 -21.07 16.76
N THR A 17 23.43 -21.37 17.91
CA THR A 17 23.93 -22.44 18.79
C THR A 17 23.62 -23.85 18.30
N LEU A 18 22.61 -24.02 17.44
CA LEU A 18 22.09 -25.31 17.00
C LEU A 18 22.55 -25.71 15.59
N LEU A 19 22.78 -24.73 14.72
CA LEU A 19 22.96 -24.95 13.28
C LEU A 19 24.19 -24.24 12.72
N ASN A 20 24.68 -24.72 11.58
CA ASN A 20 25.71 -24.02 10.80
C ASN A 20 25.15 -22.71 10.22
N GLN A 21 25.98 -21.68 10.06
CA GLN A 21 25.57 -20.33 9.69
C GLN A 21 24.78 -20.26 8.38
N THR A 22 25.10 -21.10 7.39
CA THR A 22 24.33 -21.21 6.14
C THR A 22 22.93 -21.78 6.34
N LEU A 23 22.77 -22.75 7.25
CA LEU A 23 21.48 -23.33 7.58
C LEU A 23 20.63 -22.37 8.41
N VAL A 24 21.25 -21.60 9.32
CA VAL A 24 20.57 -20.52 10.06
C VAL A 24 19.96 -19.52 9.09
N MET A 25 20.75 -19.02 8.13
CA MET A 25 20.27 -18.07 7.13
C MET A 25 19.10 -18.63 6.30
N LEU A 26 19.19 -19.89 5.85
CA LEU A 26 18.10 -20.52 5.08
C LEU A 26 16.82 -20.67 5.90
N VAL A 27 16.93 -21.06 7.17
CA VAL A 27 15.79 -21.19 8.08
C VAL A 27 15.16 -19.83 8.34
N GLU A 28 15.96 -18.79 8.56
CA GLU A 28 15.47 -17.42 8.75
C GLU A 28 14.74 -16.90 7.51
N MET A 29 15.30 -17.08 6.31
CA MET A 29 14.64 -16.70 5.06
C MET A 29 13.30 -17.44 4.88
N ALA A 30 13.24 -18.73 5.20
CA ALA A 30 12.00 -19.50 5.13
C ALA A 30 10.96 -19.01 6.14
N LEU A 31 11.37 -18.73 7.38
CA LEU A 31 10.49 -18.18 8.42
C LEU A 31 9.97 -16.79 8.04
N VAL A 32 10.83 -15.93 7.51
CA VAL A 32 10.43 -14.59 7.02
C VAL A 32 9.45 -14.72 5.85
N ALA A 33 9.66 -15.64 4.92
CA ALA A 33 8.71 -15.90 3.83
C ALA A 33 7.35 -16.38 4.34
N ILE A 34 7.34 -17.31 5.30
CA ILE A 34 6.09 -17.80 5.94
C ILE A 34 5.39 -16.65 6.67
N PHE A 35 6.14 -15.82 7.42
CA PHE A 35 5.60 -14.67 8.12
C PHE A 35 5.04 -13.63 7.15
N ALA A 36 5.72 -13.35 6.04
CA ALA A 36 5.25 -12.46 5.00
C ALA A 36 3.94 -12.95 4.38
N ILE A 37 3.82 -14.25 4.05
CA ILE A 37 2.58 -14.85 3.55
C ILE A 37 1.47 -14.80 4.60
N ALA A 38 1.78 -15.07 5.86
CA ALA A 38 0.81 -15.03 6.95
C ALA A 38 0.31 -13.59 7.20
N LEU A 39 1.22 -12.61 7.22
CA LEU A 39 0.90 -11.19 7.30
C LEU A 39 0.02 -10.77 6.13
N PHE A 40 0.38 -11.19 4.93
CA PHE A 40 -0.35 -10.91 3.70
C PHE A 40 -1.81 -11.43 3.78
N ALA A 41 -2.01 -12.69 4.16
CA ALA A 41 -3.34 -13.25 4.37
C ALA A 41 -4.12 -12.53 5.48
N ALA A 42 -3.47 -12.23 6.61
CA ALA A 42 -4.09 -11.54 7.73
C ALA A 42 -4.52 -10.12 7.36
N LEU A 43 -3.68 -9.35 6.67
CA LEU A 43 -3.99 -8.01 6.19
C LEU A 43 -5.20 -8.04 5.25
N GLY A 44 -5.25 -8.98 4.30
CA GLY A 44 -6.41 -9.15 3.43
C GLY A 44 -7.71 -9.35 4.21
N LEU A 45 -7.71 -10.28 5.17
CA LEU A 45 -8.89 -10.56 6.01
C LEU A 45 -9.33 -9.35 6.84
N VAL A 46 -8.38 -8.60 7.39
CA VAL A 46 -8.64 -7.42 8.22
C VAL A 46 -9.16 -6.26 7.38
N LEU A 47 -8.53 -5.96 6.24
CA LEU A 47 -8.89 -4.81 5.40
C LEU A 47 -10.26 -4.95 4.77
N VAL A 48 -10.60 -6.15 4.27
CA VAL A 48 -11.95 -6.44 3.74
C VAL A 48 -13.00 -6.30 4.85
N TYR A 49 -12.70 -6.75 6.06
CA TYR A 49 -13.60 -6.63 7.20
C TYR A 49 -13.79 -5.16 7.60
N LEU A 50 -12.69 -4.41 7.70
CA LEU A 50 -12.70 -2.99 8.02
C LEU A 50 -13.51 -2.20 6.99
N GLU A 51 -13.30 -2.43 5.70
CA GLU A 51 -14.04 -1.69 4.67
C GLU A 51 -15.55 -1.90 4.77
N ARG A 52 -16.00 -3.14 5.05
CA ARG A 52 -17.43 -3.44 5.25
C ARG A 52 -18.00 -2.80 6.51
N LYS A 53 -17.21 -2.65 7.57
CA LYS A 53 -17.64 -2.00 8.81
C LYS A 53 -17.68 -0.49 8.65
N VAL A 54 -16.62 0.11 8.10
CA VAL A 54 -16.53 1.56 7.87
C VAL A 54 -17.62 2.03 6.91
N SER A 55 -17.82 1.34 5.79
CA SER A 55 -18.90 1.65 4.84
C SER A 55 -20.28 1.58 5.49
N ALA A 56 -20.54 0.55 6.29
CA ALA A 56 -21.81 0.40 6.99
C ALA A 56 -22.04 1.52 8.02
N LEU A 57 -21.01 1.92 8.77
CA LEU A 57 -21.08 3.02 9.73
C LEU A 57 -21.40 4.36 9.05
N ILE A 58 -20.73 4.68 7.93
CA ILE A 58 -20.99 5.91 7.16
C ILE A 58 -22.44 5.92 6.64
N GLN A 59 -22.96 4.76 6.24
CA GLN A 59 -24.33 4.60 5.73
C GLN A 59 -25.38 4.41 6.83
N LEU A 60 -25.01 4.54 8.12
CA LEU A 60 -25.90 4.32 9.26
C LEU A 60 -26.60 2.95 9.26
N ARG A 61 -25.92 1.91 8.75
CA ARG A 61 -26.39 0.51 8.79
C ARG A 61 -25.40 -0.38 9.54
N LYS A 62 -25.87 -1.57 9.94
CA LYS A 62 -25.00 -2.57 10.56
C LYS A 62 -24.21 -3.30 9.47
N GLY A 63 -22.88 -3.36 9.63
CA GLY A 63 -22.02 -4.21 8.81
C GLY A 63 -22.22 -5.71 9.12
N PRO A 64 -21.30 -6.59 8.71
CA PRO A 64 -21.38 -8.02 9.03
C PRO A 64 -21.62 -8.26 10.52
N ASN A 65 -22.64 -9.05 10.88
CA ASN A 65 -23.08 -9.23 12.27
C ASN A 65 -23.54 -10.67 12.62
N ARG A 66 -23.48 -11.62 11.68
CA ARG A 66 -23.98 -12.99 11.92
C ARG A 66 -22.88 -14.05 12.04
N VAL A 67 -21.82 -13.95 11.24
CA VAL A 67 -20.76 -14.97 11.21
C VAL A 67 -19.71 -14.64 12.27
N GLY A 68 -19.91 -15.16 13.48
CA GLY A 68 -19.06 -14.91 14.65
C GLY A 68 -19.41 -13.63 15.45
N PRO A 69 -18.73 -13.40 16.58
CA PRO A 69 -18.91 -12.18 17.36
C PRO A 69 -18.54 -10.96 16.50
N PHE A 70 -19.43 -9.97 16.43
CA PHE A 70 -19.31 -8.79 15.56
C PHE A 70 -19.07 -9.07 14.07
N GLY A 71 -19.26 -10.31 13.58
CA GLY A 71 -19.03 -10.68 12.18
C GLY A 71 -17.56 -10.89 11.79
N ILE A 72 -16.64 -11.09 12.74
CA ILE A 72 -15.20 -11.22 12.48
C ILE A 72 -14.88 -12.39 11.53
N PHE A 73 -15.62 -13.50 11.63
CA PHE A 73 -15.38 -14.68 10.78
C PHE A 73 -15.99 -14.57 9.38
N GLN A 74 -16.61 -13.44 9.02
CA GLN A 74 -17.22 -13.25 7.70
C GLN A 74 -16.17 -13.31 6.58
N THR A 75 -15.02 -12.66 6.73
CA THR A 75 -13.99 -12.61 5.69
C THR A 75 -13.32 -13.97 5.50
N THR A 76 -13.15 -14.73 6.58
CA THR A 76 -12.72 -16.13 6.52
C THR A 76 -13.73 -16.99 5.76
N ALA A 77 -15.04 -16.83 6.03
CA ALA A 77 -16.09 -17.55 5.31
C ALA A 77 -16.10 -17.21 3.80
N ASP A 78 -15.92 -15.94 3.44
CA ASP A 78 -15.85 -15.51 2.04
C ASP A 78 -14.61 -16.08 1.33
N THR A 79 -13.47 -16.14 2.03
CA THR A 79 -12.24 -16.74 1.51
C THR A 79 -12.42 -18.25 1.27
N LEU A 80 -12.97 -18.97 2.25
CA LEU A 80 -13.28 -20.39 2.12
C LEU A 80 -14.27 -20.66 0.97
N LYS A 81 -15.30 -19.81 0.82
CA LYS A 81 -16.23 -19.88 -0.31
C LYS A 81 -15.50 -19.77 -1.65
N LEU A 82 -14.58 -18.81 -1.78
CA LEU A 82 -13.84 -18.59 -3.04
C LEU A 82 -12.87 -19.74 -3.36
N ILE A 83 -12.31 -20.40 -2.34
CA ILE A 83 -11.45 -21.59 -2.49
C ILE A 83 -12.25 -22.81 -2.95
N VAL A 84 -13.44 -23.02 -2.39
CA VAL A 84 -14.31 -24.17 -2.73
C VAL A 84 -15.02 -23.96 -4.07
N LYS A 85 -15.21 -22.70 -4.49
CA LYS A 85 -15.88 -22.38 -5.74
C LYS A 85 -15.07 -22.86 -6.93
N GLU A 86 -15.73 -23.56 -7.84
CA GLU A 86 -15.14 -24.03 -9.08
C GLU A 86 -14.54 -22.89 -9.91
N SER A 87 -13.30 -23.06 -10.33
CA SER A 87 -12.59 -22.10 -11.18
C SER A 87 -12.86 -22.43 -12.64
N PHE A 88 -13.83 -21.74 -13.26
CA PHE A 88 -14.07 -21.83 -14.69
C PHE A 88 -13.02 -21.05 -15.49
N MET A 89 -12.66 -21.55 -16.68
CA MET A 89 -11.82 -20.86 -17.66
C MET A 89 -12.56 -20.87 -19.00
N PRO A 90 -12.77 -19.71 -19.64
CA PRO A 90 -13.44 -19.67 -20.95
C PRO A 90 -12.63 -20.34 -22.06
N ASP A 91 -13.31 -20.93 -23.05
CA ASP A 91 -12.69 -21.78 -24.08
C ASP A 91 -11.76 -21.04 -25.06
N LYS A 92 -11.97 -19.73 -25.28
CA LYS A 92 -11.22 -18.93 -26.26
C LYS A 92 -10.13 -18.04 -25.65
N VAL A 93 -9.70 -18.33 -24.42
CA VAL A 93 -8.75 -17.52 -23.65
C VAL A 93 -7.32 -18.04 -23.85
N ASP A 94 -6.33 -17.13 -23.82
CA ASP A 94 -4.92 -17.54 -23.74
C ASP A 94 -4.65 -18.14 -22.35
N GLY A 95 -4.59 -19.46 -22.28
CA GLY A 95 -4.47 -20.18 -21.02
C GLY A 95 -3.18 -19.94 -20.25
N PHE A 96 -2.08 -19.57 -20.91
CA PHE A 96 -0.83 -19.27 -20.23
C PHE A 96 -0.92 -17.90 -19.55
N LEU A 97 -1.24 -16.85 -20.31
CA LEU A 97 -1.36 -15.49 -19.78
C LEU A 97 -2.49 -15.37 -18.74
N TYR A 98 -3.62 -16.03 -18.97
CA TYR A 98 -4.76 -16.00 -18.06
C TYR A 98 -4.44 -16.57 -16.69
N LYS A 99 -3.68 -17.67 -16.64
CA LYS A 99 -3.23 -18.27 -15.38
C LYS A 99 -2.12 -17.47 -14.73
N MET A 100 -1.20 -16.90 -15.51
CA MET A 100 -0.05 -16.14 -15.00
C MET A 100 -0.44 -14.78 -14.42
N ALA A 101 -1.42 -14.08 -14.99
CA ALA A 101 -1.73 -12.70 -14.60
C ALA A 101 -2.01 -12.50 -13.08
N PRO A 102 -2.86 -13.32 -12.42
CA PRO A 102 -3.05 -13.20 -10.97
C PRO A 102 -1.76 -13.42 -10.17
N TYR A 103 -0.89 -14.33 -10.61
CA TYR A 103 0.38 -14.59 -9.94
C TYR A 103 1.38 -13.44 -10.12
N VAL A 104 1.40 -12.78 -11.28
CA VAL A 104 2.26 -11.62 -11.51
C VAL A 104 1.86 -10.48 -10.57
N VAL A 105 0.58 -10.12 -10.54
CA VAL A 105 0.07 -9.08 -9.61
C VAL A 105 0.37 -9.48 -8.16
N MET A 106 0.29 -10.78 -7.86
CA MET A 106 0.58 -11.25 -6.52
C MET A 106 2.07 -11.12 -6.14
N ILE A 107 2.96 -11.55 -7.03
CA ILE A 107 4.40 -11.47 -6.77
C ILE A 107 4.81 -10.00 -6.63
N THR A 108 4.26 -9.09 -7.43
CA THR A 108 4.56 -7.66 -7.33
C THR A 108 4.16 -7.08 -5.97
N ALA A 109 2.96 -7.38 -5.47
CA ALA A 109 2.54 -6.88 -4.16
C ALA A 109 3.33 -7.51 -3.00
N MET A 110 3.78 -8.76 -3.10
CA MET A 110 4.66 -9.35 -2.09
C MET A 110 6.06 -8.73 -2.08
N LEU A 111 6.64 -8.45 -3.26
CA LEU A 111 7.96 -7.83 -3.37
C LEU A 111 7.99 -6.43 -2.74
N LEU A 112 6.90 -5.67 -2.85
CA LEU A 112 6.77 -4.33 -2.27
C LEU A 112 6.82 -4.32 -0.73
N LEU A 113 6.58 -5.45 -0.05
CA LEU A 113 6.72 -5.54 1.41
C LEU A 113 8.17 -5.65 1.87
N ALA A 114 9.10 -6.08 1.01
CA ALA A 114 10.48 -6.36 1.38
C ALA A 114 11.22 -5.14 1.99
N PRO A 115 11.16 -3.92 1.42
CA PRO A 115 11.86 -2.77 1.98
C PRO A 115 11.10 -2.09 3.14
N LEU A 116 9.87 -2.48 3.46
CA LEU A 116 9.05 -1.74 4.43
C LEU A 116 9.57 -1.91 5.88
N PRO A 117 9.80 -0.81 6.61
CA PRO A 117 10.21 -0.84 8.01
C PRO A 117 8.99 -0.95 8.95
N PHE A 118 8.73 -2.16 9.47
CA PHE A 118 7.59 -2.41 10.37
C PHE A 118 7.82 -1.92 11.80
N ALA A 119 9.08 -1.87 12.24
CA ALA A 119 9.48 -1.40 13.56
C ALA A 119 10.95 -0.97 13.54
N LYS A 120 11.43 -0.39 14.64
CA LYS A 120 12.86 -0.15 14.84
C LYS A 120 13.64 -1.46 14.71
N GLY A 121 14.57 -1.54 13.75
CA GLY A 121 15.38 -2.72 13.48
C GLY A 121 14.62 -3.91 12.86
N VAL A 122 13.36 -3.73 12.46
CA VAL A 122 12.54 -4.80 11.85
C VAL A 122 12.19 -4.43 10.43
N VAL A 123 13.07 -4.84 9.52
CA VAL A 123 12.95 -4.68 8.07
C VAL A 123 13.32 -6.02 7.45
N ILE A 124 12.56 -6.48 6.45
CA ILE A 124 12.85 -7.76 5.79
C ILE A 124 14.15 -7.65 4.98
N TRP A 125 14.26 -6.59 4.18
CA TRP A 125 15.47 -6.31 3.42
C TRP A 125 15.75 -4.80 3.42
N ASP A 126 16.80 -4.39 4.12
CA ASP A 126 17.25 -2.99 4.12
C ASP A 126 18.05 -2.71 2.83
N ILE A 127 17.52 -1.82 1.99
CA ILE A 127 18.10 -1.46 0.68
C ILE A 127 18.33 0.05 0.64
N ASN A 128 19.54 0.45 0.26
CA ASN A 128 19.91 1.87 0.09
C ASN A 128 19.03 2.62 -0.92
N ILE A 129 18.44 1.90 -1.88
CA ILE A 129 17.56 2.42 -2.93
C ILE A 129 16.09 2.05 -2.68
N GLY A 130 15.66 1.93 -1.42
CA GLY A 130 14.33 1.45 -1.02
C GLY A 130 13.17 2.17 -1.72
N VAL A 131 13.20 3.52 -1.77
CA VAL A 131 12.16 4.31 -2.46
C VAL A 131 12.11 3.99 -3.97
N PHE A 132 13.27 3.91 -4.62
CA PHE A 132 13.36 3.61 -6.04
C PHE A 132 12.90 2.18 -6.36
N PHE A 133 13.28 1.22 -5.51
CA PHE A 133 12.83 -0.18 -5.61
C PHE A 133 11.31 -0.26 -5.59
N ILE A 134 10.66 0.42 -4.65
CA ILE A 134 9.19 0.46 -4.55
C ILE A 134 8.58 1.02 -5.84
N SER A 135 9.06 2.16 -6.33
CA SER A 135 8.55 2.76 -7.57
C SER A 135 8.78 1.88 -8.81
N ALA A 136 9.87 1.11 -8.85
CA ALA A 136 10.15 0.23 -9.98
C ALA A 136 9.26 -1.03 -9.96
N VAL A 137 8.99 -1.58 -8.77
CA VAL A 137 8.15 -2.76 -8.60
C VAL A 137 6.66 -2.42 -8.73
N SER A 138 6.21 -1.23 -8.32
CA SER A 138 4.82 -0.78 -8.52
C SER A 138 4.45 -0.77 -10.00
N SER A 139 5.36 -0.31 -10.88
CA SER A 139 5.11 -0.27 -12.33
C SER A 139 4.87 -1.66 -12.95
N LEU A 140 5.39 -2.74 -12.34
CA LEU A 140 5.15 -4.12 -12.81
C LEU A 140 3.71 -4.58 -12.57
N SER A 141 3.00 -4.00 -11.60
CA SER A 141 1.60 -4.35 -11.31
C SER A 141 0.67 -4.02 -12.49
N VAL A 142 0.97 -2.94 -13.23
CA VAL A 142 0.24 -2.53 -14.44
C VAL A 142 0.29 -3.62 -15.50
N ILE A 143 1.45 -4.26 -15.69
CA ILE A 143 1.62 -5.35 -16.65
C ILE A 143 0.71 -6.52 -16.30
N GLY A 144 0.57 -6.84 -15.01
CA GLY A 144 -0.33 -7.90 -14.54
C GLY A 144 -1.79 -7.61 -14.85
N ILE A 145 -2.24 -6.36 -14.68
CA ILE A 145 -3.62 -5.94 -14.99
C ILE A 145 -3.89 -5.97 -16.50
N LEU A 146 -2.95 -5.49 -17.32
CA LEU A 146 -3.06 -5.52 -18.78
C LEU A 146 -3.05 -6.96 -19.31
N MET A 147 -2.21 -7.82 -18.75
CA MET A 147 -2.17 -9.25 -19.07
C MET A 147 -3.51 -9.92 -18.77
N ALA A 148 -4.13 -9.59 -17.62
CA ALA A 148 -5.43 -10.12 -17.23
C ALA A 148 -6.52 -9.75 -18.25
N GLY A 149 -6.63 -8.46 -18.61
CA GLY A 149 -7.64 -8.01 -19.56
C GLY A 149 -7.44 -8.53 -20.98
N TRP A 150 -6.19 -8.63 -21.45
CA TRP A 150 -5.87 -9.18 -22.76
C TRP A 150 -6.17 -10.68 -22.84
N ALA A 151 -5.74 -11.45 -21.83
CA ALA A 151 -5.90 -12.89 -21.83
C ALA A 151 -7.38 -13.32 -21.84
N SER A 152 -8.24 -12.59 -21.15
CA SER A 152 -9.69 -12.86 -21.02
C SER A 152 -10.49 -12.89 -22.33
N ASN A 153 -9.92 -12.44 -23.46
CA ASN A 153 -10.57 -12.46 -24.79
C ASN A 153 -12.01 -11.92 -24.80
N ASN A 154 -12.27 -10.89 -24.00
CA ASN A 154 -13.54 -10.16 -23.95
C ASN A 154 -13.25 -8.69 -24.24
N LYS A 155 -13.99 -8.11 -25.21
CA LYS A 155 -13.81 -6.70 -25.62
C LYS A 155 -13.97 -5.74 -24.45
N TYR A 156 -14.89 -6.00 -23.53
CA TYR A 156 -15.13 -5.12 -22.38
C TYR A 156 -14.02 -5.23 -21.33
N SER A 157 -13.53 -6.45 -21.06
CA SER A 157 -12.42 -6.65 -20.13
C SER A 157 -11.11 -6.06 -20.64
N LEU A 158 -10.84 -6.15 -21.95
CA LEU A 158 -9.69 -5.49 -22.56
C LEU A 158 -9.79 -3.96 -22.45
N LEU A 159 -10.95 -3.38 -22.75
CA LEU A 159 -11.18 -1.94 -22.58
C LEU A 159 -11.04 -1.50 -21.12
N GLY A 160 -11.53 -2.31 -20.17
CA GLY A 160 -11.37 -2.05 -18.74
C GLY A 160 -9.92 -2.07 -18.28
N ALA A 161 -9.15 -3.07 -18.71
CA ALA A 161 -7.73 -3.15 -18.39
C ALA A 161 -6.92 -1.99 -18.99
N MET A 162 -7.19 -1.62 -20.25
CA MET A 162 -6.51 -0.48 -20.88
C MET A 162 -6.80 0.85 -20.16
N ARG A 163 -8.04 1.04 -19.70
CA ARG A 163 -8.43 2.21 -18.90
C ARG A 163 -7.73 2.22 -17.54
N SER A 164 -7.75 1.09 -16.83
CA SER A 164 -7.05 0.92 -15.54
C SER A 164 -5.55 1.17 -15.68
N GLY A 165 -4.92 0.55 -16.67
CA GLY A 165 -3.48 0.70 -16.91
C GLY A 165 -3.10 2.14 -17.23
N ALA A 166 -3.86 2.82 -18.10
CA ALA A 166 -3.60 4.24 -18.41
C ALA A 166 -3.74 5.13 -17.17
N GLN A 167 -4.73 4.87 -16.32
CA GLN A 167 -4.92 5.58 -15.06
C GLN A 167 -3.74 5.35 -14.10
N ILE A 168 -3.40 4.10 -13.80
CA ILE A 168 -2.33 3.77 -12.84
C ILE A 168 -1.01 4.41 -13.27
N VAL A 169 -0.62 4.27 -14.54
CA VAL A 169 0.62 4.85 -15.08
C VAL A 169 0.65 6.37 -14.96
N SER A 170 -0.48 7.03 -15.23
CA SER A 170 -0.56 8.49 -15.16
C SER A 170 -0.38 8.97 -13.71
N TYR A 171 -1.07 8.35 -12.76
CA TYR A 171 -0.99 8.75 -11.35
C TYR A 171 0.30 8.33 -10.64
N GLU A 172 0.99 7.30 -11.13
CA GLU A 172 2.31 6.90 -10.65
C GLU A 172 3.34 8.04 -10.81
N LEU A 173 3.24 8.82 -11.89
CA LEU A 173 4.11 9.98 -12.09
C LEU A 173 3.92 11.06 -11.01
N SER A 174 2.66 11.40 -10.71
CA SER A 174 2.34 12.39 -9.67
C SER A 174 2.69 11.90 -8.27
N ALA A 175 2.46 10.61 -7.97
CA ALA A 175 2.87 9.99 -6.72
C ALA A 175 4.41 10.01 -6.59
N GLY A 176 5.13 9.63 -7.65
CA GLY A 176 6.59 9.66 -7.71
C GLY A 176 7.17 11.05 -7.45
N MET A 177 6.59 12.10 -8.03
CA MET A 177 7.02 13.49 -7.78
C MET A 177 6.79 13.91 -6.32
N ALA A 178 5.68 13.50 -5.72
CA ALA A 178 5.42 13.76 -4.30
C ALA A 178 6.43 13.02 -3.39
N VAL A 179 6.76 11.77 -3.71
CA VAL A 179 7.79 11.00 -3.00
C VAL A 179 9.17 11.66 -3.13
N LEU A 180 9.56 12.08 -4.34
CA LEU A 180 10.83 12.77 -4.58
C LEU A 180 10.95 14.06 -3.77
N SER A 181 9.85 14.79 -3.55
CA SER A 181 9.88 16.01 -2.75
C SER A 181 10.35 15.76 -1.30
N ILE A 182 10.01 14.61 -0.72
CA ILE A 182 10.47 14.20 0.61
C ILE A 182 11.91 13.69 0.56
N VAL A 183 12.27 12.94 -0.48
CA VAL A 183 13.66 12.46 -0.67
C VAL A 183 14.65 13.62 -0.77
N VAL A 184 14.26 14.73 -1.42
CA VAL A 184 15.11 15.93 -1.51
C VAL A 184 15.34 16.57 -0.13
N LEU A 185 14.36 16.50 0.77
CA LEU A 185 14.51 17.00 2.14
C LEU A 185 15.36 16.07 3.01
N THR A 186 15.28 14.76 2.80
CA THR A 186 15.98 13.76 3.63
C THR A 186 17.43 13.56 3.17
N GLY A 187 17.70 13.70 1.87
CA GLY A 187 19.01 13.43 1.28
C GLY A 187 19.37 11.95 1.13
N SER A 188 18.42 11.03 1.40
CA SER A 188 18.61 9.57 1.27
C SER A 188 17.39 8.90 0.63
N LEU A 189 17.64 7.83 -0.13
CA LEU A 189 16.63 6.94 -0.70
C LEU A 189 16.29 5.74 0.20
N ASN A 190 17.04 5.56 1.30
CA ASN A 190 16.76 4.51 2.27
C ASN A 190 15.58 4.94 3.15
N LEU A 191 14.58 4.07 3.29
CA LEU A 191 13.40 4.31 4.12
C LEU A 191 13.74 4.48 5.61
N ASN A 192 14.76 3.77 6.12
CA ASN A 192 15.19 3.92 7.52
C ASN A 192 15.82 5.29 7.78
N ASP A 193 16.63 5.79 6.86
CA ASP A 193 17.22 7.14 6.95
C ASP A 193 16.14 8.23 6.88
N ILE A 194 15.13 8.02 6.01
CA ILE A 194 13.98 8.93 5.91
C ILE A 194 13.25 9.00 7.26
N ILE A 195 12.98 7.86 7.90
CA ILE A 195 12.37 7.84 9.23
C ILE A 195 13.29 8.52 10.25
N ALA A 196 14.60 8.24 10.22
CA ALA A 196 15.57 8.84 11.13
C ALA A 196 15.64 10.37 11.03
N SER A 197 15.42 10.95 9.85
CA SER A 197 15.35 12.40 9.67
C SER A 197 14.13 13.06 10.36
N GLN A 198 13.13 12.26 10.75
CA GLN A 198 11.88 12.71 11.36
C GLN A 198 11.88 12.64 12.90
N GLN A 199 13.02 12.41 13.53
CA GLN A 199 13.14 12.32 15.00
C GLN A 199 12.66 13.57 15.74
N THR A 200 13.04 14.76 15.26
CA THR A 200 12.64 16.03 15.90
C THR A 200 11.25 16.52 15.46
N GLY A 201 10.50 15.71 14.71
CA GLY A 201 9.15 16.03 14.22
C GLY A 201 8.89 15.46 12.81
N TRP A 202 7.62 15.20 12.49
CA TRP A 202 7.23 14.63 11.20
C TRP A 202 7.37 15.62 10.04
N TRP A 203 7.59 15.10 8.83
CA TRP A 203 7.80 15.93 7.63
C TRP A 203 6.59 16.81 7.28
N ILE A 204 5.36 16.38 7.59
CA ILE A 204 4.17 17.22 7.42
C ILE A 204 4.27 18.54 8.18
N PHE A 205 4.89 18.54 9.37
CA PHE A 205 5.03 19.75 10.18
C PHE A 205 6.32 20.50 9.87
N LYS A 206 7.44 19.78 9.70
CA LYS A 206 8.75 20.39 9.42
C LYS A 206 8.88 20.98 8.03
N GLY A 207 8.33 20.30 7.03
CA GLY A 207 8.39 20.74 5.63
C GLY A 207 7.35 21.80 5.29
N HIS A 208 6.64 22.33 6.29
CA HIS A 208 5.65 23.41 6.17
C HIS A 208 4.60 23.15 5.07
N ILE A 209 4.13 24.23 4.42
CA ILE A 209 3.09 24.21 3.39
C ILE A 209 3.47 23.31 2.20
N PRO A 210 4.71 23.32 1.67
CA PRO A 210 5.08 22.47 0.53
C PRO A 210 5.02 20.96 0.82
N ALA A 211 5.35 20.53 2.04
CA ALA A 211 5.17 19.12 2.43
C ALA A 211 3.68 18.73 2.56
N VAL A 212 2.82 19.64 3.02
CA VAL A 212 1.37 19.42 3.04
C VAL A 212 0.82 19.31 1.62
N ILE A 213 1.27 20.15 0.68
CA ILE A 213 0.88 20.06 -0.73
C ILE A 213 1.33 18.71 -1.31
N ALA A 214 2.57 18.29 -1.06
CA ALA A 214 3.08 16.99 -1.48
C ALA A 214 2.23 15.84 -0.91
N PHE A 215 1.85 15.91 0.37
CA PHE A 215 1.00 14.91 1.01
C PHE A 215 -0.39 14.83 0.37
N VAL A 216 -1.03 15.97 0.09
CA VAL A 216 -2.34 16.01 -0.56
C VAL A 216 -2.27 15.41 -1.97
N ILE A 217 -1.25 15.77 -2.75
CA ILE A 217 -1.01 15.18 -4.08
C ILE A 217 -0.79 13.68 -3.97
N TYR A 218 0.04 13.25 -3.01
CA TYR A 218 0.34 11.85 -2.77
C TYR A 218 -0.93 11.05 -2.46
N ILE A 219 -1.77 11.51 -1.53
CA ILE A 219 -3.01 10.82 -1.17
C ILE A 219 -3.98 10.74 -2.35
N ILE A 220 -4.14 11.83 -3.12
CA ILE A 220 -5.01 11.82 -4.30
C ILE A 220 -4.47 10.82 -5.33
N ALA A 221 -3.17 10.85 -5.62
CA ALA A 221 -2.54 10.00 -6.62
C ALA A 221 -2.59 8.52 -6.24
N VAL A 222 -2.27 8.19 -5.00
CA VAL A 222 -2.31 6.82 -4.47
C VAL A 222 -3.73 6.26 -4.43
N THR A 223 -4.74 7.10 -4.15
CA THR A 223 -6.15 6.65 -4.21
C THR A 223 -6.54 6.28 -5.64
N ALA A 224 -6.03 7.02 -6.64
CA ALA A 224 -6.24 6.70 -8.05
C ALA A 224 -5.42 5.48 -8.50
N GLU A 225 -4.18 5.33 -8.04
CA GLU A 225 -3.31 4.18 -8.34
C GLU A 225 -3.92 2.86 -7.84
N THR A 226 -4.53 2.87 -6.66
CA THR A 226 -5.18 1.69 -6.08
C THR A 226 -6.56 1.38 -6.64
N ASN A 227 -7.00 2.11 -7.68
CA ASN A 227 -8.32 1.97 -8.31
C ASN A 227 -9.47 1.99 -7.32
N ARG A 228 -9.37 2.80 -6.25
CA ARG A 228 -10.45 2.95 -5.27
C ARG A 228 -11.31 4.15 -5.57
N ALA A 229 -12.61 4.01 -5.30
CA ALA A 229 -13.56 5.10 -5.46
C ALA A 229 -13.09 6.31 -4.64
N PRO A 230 -13.16 7.53 -5.18
CA PRO A 230 -13.93 7.97 -6.36
C PRO A 230 -13.29 7.69 -7.75
N PHE A 231 -12.08 7.15 -7.80
CA PHE A 231 -11.31 6.90 -9.03
C PHE A 231 -11.42 5.44 -9.53
N ASP A 232 -12.42 4.70 -9.07
CA ASP A 232 -12.69 3.31 -9.46
C ASP A 232 -13.52 3.24 -10.74
N LEU A 233 -12.85 3.48 -11.88
CA LEU A 233 -13.47 3.50 -13.21
C LEU A 233 -13.25 2.23 -14.01
N ALA A 234 -12.30 1.40 -13.60
CA ALA A 234 -11.99 0.12 -14.23
C ALA A 234 -13.00 -0.97 -13.83
N GLU A 235 -13.46 -0.97 -12.57
CA GLU A 235 -14.45 -1.94 -12.07
C GLU A 235 -15.89 -1.46 -12.23
N ALA A 236 -16.11 -0.29 -12.84
CA ALA A 236 -17.43 0.35 -12.91
C ALA A 236 -18.49 -0.60 -13.52
N GLU A 237 -19.30 -1.20 -12.66
CA GLU A 237 -20.34 -2.19 -13.03
C GLU A 237 -21.32 -1.63 -14.06
N SER A 238 -21.57 -0.31 -14.02
CA SER A 238 -22.48 0.39 -14.93
C SER A 238 -21.94 0.53 -16.36
N GLU A 239 -20.62 0.47 -16.57
CA GLU A 239 -20.00 0.65 -17.89
C GLU A 239 -19.39 -0.64 -18.43
N LEU A 240 -18.74 -1.43 -17.56
CA LEU A 240 -17.91 -2.57 -17.97
C LEU A 240 -18.21 -3.85 -17.19
N THR A 241 -19.31 -3.91 -16.43
CA THR A 241 -19.82 -5.10 -15.69
C THR A 241 -18.87 -5.74 -14.66
N GLY A 242 -17.63 -5.26 -14.53
CA GLY A 242 -16.57 -5.85 -13.70
C GLY A 242 -15.14 -5.70 -14.25
N GLY A 243 -14.94 -5.05 -15.42
CA GLY A 243 -13.62 -4.70 -15.93
C GLY A 243 -12.75 -5.91 -16.27
N PHE A 244 -11.50 -5.91 -15.79
CA PHE A 244 -10.56 -7.01 -16.01
C PHE A 244 -10.82 -8.23 -15.11
N HIS A 245 -11.72 -8.11 -14.11
CA HIS A 245 -12.12 -9.20 -13.23
C HIS A 245 -13.23 -10.08 -13.80
N THR A 246 -13.96 -9.61 -14.83
CA THR A 246 -15.23 -10.22 -15.28
C THR A 246 -15.15 -11.72 -15.60
N GLU A 247 -14.07 -12.16 -16.23
CA GLU A 247 -13.91 -13.58 -16.63
C GLU A 247 -13.31 -14.46 -15.51
N TYR A 248 -12.73 -13.85 -14.48
CA TYR A 248 -12.05 -14.56 -13.40
C TYR A 248 -13.03 -15.09 -12.34
N ALA A 249 -12.90 -16.38 -12.01
CA ALA A 249 -13.75 -17.05 -11.02
C ALA A 249 -12.94 -17.67 -9.87
N GLY A 250 -13.62 -17.90 -8.74
CA GLY A 250 -13.09 -18.63 -7.58
C GLY A 250 -11.80 -18.03 -7.02
N MET A 251 -10.77 -18.86 -6.89
CA MET A 251 -9.49 -18.47 -6.29
C MET A 251 -8.72 -17.42 -7.10
N ARG A 252 -8.79 -17.44 -8.44
CA ARG A 252 -8.05 -16.48 -9.28
C ARG A 252 -8.57 -15.06 -9.10
N PHE A 253 -9.89 -14.92 -8.98
CA PHE A 253 -10.55 -13.66 -8.61
C PHE A 253 -10.12 -13.21 -7.21
N ALA A 254 -10.09 -14.14 -6.25
CA ALA A 254 -9.68 -13.84 -4.88
C ALA A 254 -8.25 -13.27 -4.80
N LEU A 255 -7.32 -13.78 -5.63
CA LEU A 255 -5.94 -13.30 -5.69
C LEU A 255 -5.84 -11.84 -6.16
N PHE A 256 -6.61 -11.43 -7.18
CA PHE A 256 -6.62 -10.03 -7.61
C PHE A 256 -7.13 -9.10 -6.52
N PHE A 257 -8.30 -9.42 -5.93
CA PHE A 257 -8.86 -8.62 -4.84
C PHE A 257 -7.89 -8.52 -3.67
N LEU A 258 -7.31 -9.65 -3.25
CA LEU A 258 -6.36 -9.69 -2.17
C LEU A 258 -5.13 -8.81 -2.45
N ALA A 259 -4.58 -8.88 -3.67
CA ALA A 259 -3.45 -8.05 -4.07
C ALA A 259 -3.79 -6.56 -4.08
N GLU A 260 -4.97 -6.15 -4.53
CA GLU A 260 -5.40 -4.75 -4.47
C GLU A 260 -5.52 -4.22 -3.04
N TYR A 261 -6.13 -4.99 -2.13
CA TYR A 261 -6.21 -4.59 -0.72
C TYR A 261 -4.84 -4.43 -0.08
N ILE A 262 -3.89 -5.27 -0.45
CA ILE A 262 -2.54 -5.16 0.09
C ILE A 262 -1.75 -4.05 -0.58
N ASN A 263 -2.02 -3.74 -1.85
CA ASN A 263 -1.50 -2.53 -2.46
C ASN A 263 -1.95 -1.29 -1.67
N ILE A 264 -3.22 -1.20 -1.24
CA ILE A 264 -3.70 -0.11 -0.36
C ILE A 264 -2.90 -0.05 0.94
N PHE A 265 -2.58 -1.18 1.56
CA PHE A 265 -1.74 -1.20 2.75
C PHE A 265 -0.34 -0.68 2.47
N ILE A 266 0.29 -1.14 1.40
CA ILE A 266 1.66 -0.77 1.01
C ILE A 266 1.76 0.73 0.75
N VAL A 267 0.89 1.29 -0.08
CA VAL A 267 0.91 2.72 -0.39
C VAL A 267 0.60 3.58 0.84
N CYS A 268 -0.29 3.13 1.73
CA CYS A 268 -0.51 3.83 3.01
C CYS A 268 0.70 3.71 3.94
N ALA A 269 1.38 2.56 3.96
CA ALA A 269 2.59 2.35 4.74
C ALA A 269 3.72 3.26 4.26
N ILE A 270 3.90 3.40 2.94
CA ILE A 270 4.85 4.35 2.35
C ILE A 270 4.47 5.78 2.72
N GLY A 271 3.20 6.15 2.62
CA GLY A 271 2.71 7.45 3.08
C GLY A 271 3.02 7.72 4.57
N ALA A 272 2.84 6.72 5.43
CA ALA A 272 3.17 6.81 6.85
C ALA A 272 4.68 6.99 7.08
N VAL A 273 5.52 6.28 6.32
CA VAL A 273 6.99 6.39 6.37
C VAL A 273 7.46 7.75 5.89
N LEU A 274 6.99 8.22 4.74
CA LEU A 274 7.45 9.47 4.14
C LEU A 274 6.97 10.70 4.91
N PHE A 275 5.72 10.73 5.35
CA PHE A 275 5.09 11.94 5.86
C PHE A 275 4.92 11.97 7.38
N PHE A 276 4.71 10.81 8.01
CA PHE A 276 4.30 10.70 9.42
C PHE A 276 5.32 9.99 10.32
N GLY A 277 6.60 9.83 9.95
CA GLY A 277 7.58 9.24 10.87
C GLY A 277 7.61 7.71 10.92
N GLY A 278 6.87 6.99 10.06
CA GLY A 278 6.83 5.52 10.08
C GLY A 278 6.58 4.94 11.49
N TRP A 279 7.53 4.15 11.98
CA TRP A 279 7.49 3.53 13.32
C TRP A 279 7.89 4.45 14.48
N MET A 280 8.35 5.68 14.22
CA MET A 280 8.73 6.62 15.28
C MET A 280 7.52 7.13 16.05
N PRO A 281 7.62 7.25 17.39
CA PRO A 281 6.60 7.91 18.20
C PRO A 281 6.35 9.36 17.76
N PHE A 282 5.22 9.91 18.19
CA PHE A 282 4.93 11.31 17.96
C PHE A 282 5.72 12.17 18.96
N HIS A 283 6.78 12.81 18.50
CA HIS A 283 7.58 13.75 19.28
C HIS A 283 7.19 15.19 18.95
N ILE A 284 6.97 16.01 19.98
CA ILE A 284 6.71 17.45 19.83
C ILE A 284 7.83 18.22 20.55
N GLY A 285 8.81 18.71 19.77
CA GLY A 285 9.88 19.56 20.28
C GLY A 285 10.55 19.01 21.56
N ASN A 286 10.83 19.91 22.50
CA ASN A 286 11.53 19.60 23.76
C ASN A 286 10.61 19.22 24.93
N TRP A 287 9.37 18.75 24.67
CA TRP A 287 8.49 18.26 25.74
C TRP A 287 8.88 16.86 26.19
N GLU A 288 9.92 16.76 27.01
CA GLU A 288 10.50 15.49 27.49
C GLU A 288 9.47 14.58 28.18
N ALA A 289 8.56 15.15 28.97
CA ALA A 289 7.53 14.37 29.67
C ALA A 289 6.51 13.73 28.70
N PHE A 290 6.11 14.44 27.63
CA PHE A 290 5.19 13.92 26.62
C PHE A 290 5.88 12.88 25.74
N ASN A 291 7.11 13.18 25.31
CA ASN A 291 7.92 12.29 24.48
C ASN A 291 8.18 10.96 25.20
N HIS A 292 8.49 10.99 26.50
CA HIS A 292 8.73 9.78 27.29
C HIS A 292 7.48 8.89 27.44
N VAL A 293 6.28 9.48 27.47
CA VAL A 293 5.01 8.72 27.48
C VAL A 293 4.77 8.09 26.10
N MET A 294 5.01 8.84 25.02
CA MET A 294 4.82 8.36 23.65
C MET A 294 5.83 7.27 23.26
N ASP A 295 7.04 7.32 23.83
CA ASP A 295 8.09 6.30 23.66
C ASP A 295 7.78 4.98 24.35
N PHE A 296 6.86 4.98 25.33
CA PHE A 296 6.43 3.74 25.99
C PHE A 296 5.61 2.84 25.06
N ILE A 297 4.95 3.43 24.06
CA ILE A 297 4.15 2.68 23.08
C ILE A 297 5.10 1.98 22.09
N PRO A 298 4.96 0.65 21.88
CA PRO A 298 5.76 -0.09 20.92
C PRO A 298 5.78 0.54 19.52
N SER A 299 6.95 0.57 18.89
CA SER A 299 7.19 1.19 17.58
C SER A 299 6.33 0.58 16.46
N SER A 300 6.05 -0.73 16.51
CA SER A 300 5.12 -1.37 15.56
C SER A 300 3.69 -0.86 15.67
N ILE A 301 3.21 -0.53 16.88
CA ILE A 301 1.86 -0.01 17.08
C ILE A 301 1.73 1.37 16.42
N TRP A 302 2.77 2.19 16.48
CA TRP A 302 2.80 3.47 15.76
C TRP A 302 2.76 3.30 14.24
N PHE A 303 3.57 2.39 13.70
CA PHE A 303 3.59 2.11 12.26
C PHE A 303 2.23 1.64 11.76
N PHE A 304 1.65 0.61 12.38
CA PHE A 304 0.33 0.09 12.00
C PHE A 304 -0.76 1.14 12.27
N GLY A 305 -0.73 1.84 13.40
CA GLY A 305 -1.72 2.86 13.74
C GLY A 305 -1.81 3.99 12.71
N LYS A 306 -0.66 4.52 12.26
CA LYS A 306 -0.60 5.55 11.22
C LYS A 306 -1.04 5.01 9.86
N THR A 307 -0.56 3.82 9.51
CA THR A 307 -0.93 3.15 8.25
C THR A 307 -2.44 2.91 8.20
N PHE A 308 -3.05 2.34 9.24
CA PHE A 308 -4.49 2.16 9.34
C PHE A 308 -5.26 3.50 9.37
N GLY A 309 -4.70 4.55 9.98
CA GLY A 309 -5.26 5.89 9.90
C GLY A 309 -5.38 6.42 8.47
N LEU A 310 -4.34 6.24 7.65
CA LEU A 310 -4.37 6.59 6.22
C LEU A 310 -5.31 5.69 5.42
N ILE A 311 -5.37 4.40 5.73
CA ILE A 311 -6.33 3.48 5.11
C ILE A 311 -7.77 3.92 5.41
N LEU A 312 -8.07 4.29 6.66
CA LEU A 312 -9.38 4.80 7.04
C LEU A 312 -9.73 6.09 6.28
N LEU A 313 -8.75 6.96 6.05
CA LEU A 313 -8.93 8.17 5.24
C LEU A 313 -9.30 7.82 3.79
N ILE A 314 -8.59 6.89 3.15
CA ILE A 314 -8.91 6.42 1.79
C ILE A 314 -10.30 5.77 1.76
N MET A 315 -10.62 4.92 2.74
CA MET A 315 -11.96 4.30 2.85
C MET A 315 -13.07 5.34 3.06
N TRP A 316 -12.78 6.45 3.73
CA TRP A 316 -13.74 7.53 3.91
C TRP A 316 -13.95 8.31 2.60
N PHE A 317 -12.90 8.55 1.83
CA PHE A 317 -12.99 9.21 0.51
C PHE A 317 -13.95 8.48 -0.43
N ARG A 318 -13.92 7.15 -0.42
CA ARG A 318 -14.83 6.28 -1.20
C ARG A 318 -16.32 6.60 -1.01
N TRP A 319 -16.72 7.01 0.20
CA TRP A 319 -18.14 7.27 0.53
C TRP A 319 -18.49 8.76 0.65
N THR A 320 -17.50 9.64 0.48
CA THR A 320 -17.70 11.09 0.55
C THR A 320 -17.85 11.71 -0.84
N PHE A 321 -17.07 11.24 -1.80
CA PHE A 321 -16.99 11.85 -3.12
C PHE A 321 -17.78 11.07 -4.17
N PRO A 322 -18.43 11.77 -5.13
CA PRO A 322 -19.02 11.12 -6.29
C PRO A 322 -17.91 10.54 -7.18
N ARG A 323 -18.25 9.48 -7.94
CA ARG A 323 -17.35 8.92 -8.95
C ARG A 323 -17.11 9.95 -10.06
N LEU A 324 -15.85 10.09 -10.47
CA LEU A 324 -15.45 10.96 -11.58
C LEU A 324 -15.43 10.17 -12.89
N ARG A 325 -15.66 10.82 -14.02
CA ARG A 325 -15.49 10.21 -15.35
C ARG A 325 -14.01 10.12 -15.72
N ILE A 326 -13.62 9.13 -16.54
CA ILE A 326 -12.23 8.94 -16.96
C ILE A 326 -11.60 10.19 -17.61
N ASP A 327 -12.37 10.90 -18.44
CA ASP A 327 -11.89 12.13 -19.06
C ASP A 327 -11.56 13.21 -18.02
N GLN A 328 -12.35 13.32 -16.95
CA GLN A 328 -12.13 14.27 -15.87
C GLN A 328 -10.95 13.87 -14.98
N LEU A 329 -10.81 12.56 -14.74
CA LEU A 329 -9.71 11.97 -13.98
C LEU A 329 -8.37 12.22 -14.69
N LEU A 330 -8.26 11.94 -15.99
CA LEU A 330 -7.04 12.22 -16.75
C LEU A 330 -6.76 13.71 -16.88
N ASN A 331 -7.80 14.55 -17.00
CA ASN A 331 -7.62 16.00 -16.95
C ASN A 331 -7.12 16.48 -15.58
N LEU A 332 -7.57 15.89 -14.48
CA LEU A 332 -7.11 16.23 -13.12
C LEU A 332 -5.60 15.99 -12.99
N GLU A 333 -5.12 14.83 -13.45
CA GLU A 333 -3.71 14.46 -13.33
C GLU A 333 -2.83 15.30 -14.27
N TRP A 334 -3.06 15.27 -15.58
CA TRP A 334 -2.21 15.97 -16.56
C TRP A 334 -2.26 17.50 -16.47
N LYS A 335 -3.42 18.11 -16.16
CA LYS A 335 -3.55 19.58 -16.15
C LYS A 335 -3.33 20.21 -14.78
N TYR A 336 -3.59 19.49 -13.69
CA TYR A 336 -3.53 20.06 -12.35
C TYR A 336 -2.46 19.40 -11.49
N LEU A 337 -2.55 18.11 -11.21
CA LEU A 337 -1.65 17.45 -10.26
C LEU A 337 -0.20 17.47 -10.75
N LEU A 338 0.04 17.14 -12.01
CA LEU A 338 1.40 17.08 -12.55
C LEU A 338 2.08 18.46 -12.50
N PRO A 339 1.53 19.56 -13.05
CA PRO A 339 2.19 20.87 -12.97
C PRO A 339 2.38 21.36 -11.53
N ILE A 340 1.39 21.15 -10.65
CA ILE A 340 1.50 21.54 -9.24
C ILE A 340 2.60 20.72 -8.54
N SER A 341 2.70 19.41 -8.82
CA SER A 341 3.75 18.56 -8.23
C SER A 341 5.15 18.98 -8.67
N MET A 342 5.33 19.32 -9.95
CA MET A 342 6.61 19.81 -10.49
C MET A 342 7.01 21.15 -9.86
N PHE A 343 6.06 22.09 -9.75
CA PHE A 343 6.32 23.37 -9.09
C PHE A 343 6.63 23.17 -7.60
N ASN A 344 5.89 22.30 -6.91
CA ASN A 344 6.13 22.00 -5.50
C ASN A 344 7.50 21.36 -5.28
N LEU A 345 7.95 20.49 -6.18
CA LEU A 345 9.29 19.89 -6.12
C LEU A 345 10.37 20.98 -6.20
N LEU A 346 10.24 21.95 -7.12
CA LEU A 346 11.19 23.07 -7.21
C LEU A 346 11.22 23.92 -5.93
N VAL A 347 10.04 24.22 -5.37
CA VAL A 347 9.93 24.96 -4.10
C VAL A 347 10.59 24.17 -2.96
N MET A 348 10.36 22.86 -2.90
CA MET A 348 10.97 21.98 -1.90
C MET A 348 12.49 21.93 -2.04
N THR A 349 13.03 21.87 -3.26
CA THR A 349 14.47 21.95 -3.50
C THR A 349 15.05 23.28 -3.04
N LEU A 350 14.37 24.41 -3.28
CA LEU A 350 14.83 25.71 -2.78
C LEU A 350 14.85 25.77 -1.25
N ILE A 351 13.84 25.22 -0.58
CA ILE A 351 13.77 25.15 0.89
C ILE A 351 14.89 24.27 1.44
N ALA A 352 15.16 23.13 0.80
CA ALA A 352 16.25 22.23 1.16
C ALA A 352 17.61 22.95 1.06
N ILE A 353 17.88 23.64 -0.06
CA ILE A 353 19.13 24.39 -0.30
C ILE A 353 19.29 25.53 0.70
N LYS A 354 18.20 26.25 1.04
CA LYS A 354 18.23 27.35 2.00
C LYS A 354 18.30 26.89 3.45
N GLY A 355 18.17 25.59 3.73
CA GLY A 355 18.14 25.06 5.09
C GLY A 355 16.92 25.52 5.89
N TRP A 356 15.83 25.90 5.23
CA TRP A 356 14.60 26.39 5.87
C TRP A 356 13.69 25.24 6.33
N HIS A 357 14.29 24.14 6.78
CA HIS A 357 13.61 23.01 7.39
C HIS A 357 14.09 22.94 8.84
N PHE A 358 13.13 22.97 9.78
CA PHE A 358 13.40 22.97 11.22
C PHE A 358 13.72 21.58 11.77
#